data_AF-A0A5K0VZ41-F1
#
_entry.id   AF-A0A5K0VZ41-F1
#
_cell.length_a   1.000
_cell.length_b   1.000
_cell.length_c   1.000
_cell.angle_alpha   90.00
_cell.angle_beta   90.00
_cell.angle_gamma   90.00
#
_symmetry.space_group_name_H-M   'P 1'
#
loop_
_entity.id
_entity.type
_entity.pdbx_description
1 polymer ?
#
loop_
_entity_poly.entity_id
_entity_poly.type
_entity_poly.pdbx_seq_one_letter_code
_entity_poly.pdbx_strand_id
1 'polypeptide(L)' 'AEHGPDSQVVLVVVGDVDMDAIDMEIRKQCDNLPRGEFASKALSHSFTVRTQDMQE' A
#
# COMPACT_ATOMS: atom_id res chain seq x y z
N ALA A 1 2.29 2.89 7.36
CA ALA A 1 3.40 1.94 7.12
C ALA A 1 4.66 2.30 7.91
N GLU A 2 5.23 3.51 7.77
CA GLU A 2 6.51 3.88 8.42
C GLU A 2 6.48 4.02 9.96
N HIS A 3 5.29 4.10 10.57
CA HIS A 3 5.14 4.25 12.02
C HIS A 3 5.81 3.09 12.79
N GLY A 4 5.67 1.86 12.27
CA GLY A 4 6.27 0.66 12.85
C GLY A 4 6.02 -0.58 11.99
N PRO A 5 6.85 -1.63 12.13
CA PRO A 5 6.76 -2.84 11.32
C PRO A 5 5.48 -3.65 11.53
N ASP A 6 4.75 -3.42 12.62
CA ASP A 6 3.47 -4.07 12.93
C ASP A 6 2.25 -3.26 12.44
N SER A 7 2.49 -2.14 11.75
CA SER A 7 1.40 -1.36 11.15
C SER A 7 0.78 -2.16 10.01
N GLN A 8 -0.55 -2.18 9.94
CA GLN A 8 -1.29 -2.71 8.78
C GLN A 8 -1.93 -1.58 8.00
N VAL A 9 -1.87 -1.65 6.66
CA VAL A 9 -2.50 -0.71 5.74
C VAL A 9 -3.44 -1.49 4.82
N VAL A 10 -4.59 -0.90 4.51
CA VAL A 10 -5.52 -1.46 3.52
C VAL A 10 -5.82 -0.37 2.50
N LEU A 11 -5.63 -0.68 1.22
CA LEU A 11 -6.08 0.16 0.11
C LEU A 11 -7.38 -0.42 -0.43
N VAL A 12 -8.42 0.41 -0.57
CA VAL A 12 -9.65 0.02 -1.25
C VAL A 12 -9.71 0.76 -2.58
N VAL A 13 -9.87 0.02 -3.66
CA VAL A 13 -9.85 0.52 -5.03
C VAL A 13 -11.23 0.30 -5.64
N VAL A 14 -11.81 1.38 -6.16
CA VAL A 14 -13.14 1.36 -6.79
C VAL A 14 -13.02 1.61 -8.28
N GLY A 15 -13.56 0.71 -9.08
CA GLY A 15 -13.54 0.83 -10.54
C GLY A 15 -12.18 0.51 -11.16
N ASP A 16 -11.91 1.10 -12.33
CA ASP A 16 -10.70 0.82 -13.10
C ASP A 16 -9.56 1.76 -12.66
N VAL A 17 -8.55 1.17 -12.01
CA VAL A 17 -7.39 1.87 -11.47
C VAL A 17 -6.14 1.09 -11.84
N ASP A 18 -5.12 1.83 -12.28
CA ASP A 18 -3.82 1.29 -12.61
C ASP A 18 -3.06 0.88 -11.34
N MET A 19 -3.17 -0.40 -11.00
CA MET A 19 -2.53 -0.98 -9.83
C MET A 19 -1.02 -1.13 -9.99
N ASP A 20 -0.54 -1.31 -11.22
CA ASP A 20 0.89 -1.42 -11.47
C ASP A 20 1.59 -0.07 -11.22
N ALA A 21 0.95 1.03 -11.63
CA ALA A 21 1.42 2.38 -11.32
C ALA A 21 1.48 2.64 -9.80
N ILE A 22 0.47 2.21 -9.05
CA ILE A 22 0.43 2.34 -7.59
C ILE A 22 1.55 1.53 -6.95
N ASP A 23 1.72 0.26 -7.33
CA ASP A 23 2.74 -0.61 -6.76
C ASP A 23 4.17 -0.12 -7.06
N MET A 24 4.40 0.37 -8.28
CA MET A 24 5.69 0.99 -8.65
C MET A 24 5.99 2.21 -7.78
N GLU A 25 5.02 3.09 -7.58
CA GLU A 25 5.22 4.30 -6.79
C GLU A 25 5.38 3.98 -5.29
N ILE A 26 4.64 2.99 -4.75
CA ILE A 26 4.82 2.51 -3.37
C ILE A 26 6.26 2.01 -3.16
N ARG A 27 6.80 1.20 -4.08
CA ARG A 27 8.18 0.68 -3.98
C ARG A 27 9.20 1.82 -4.01
N LYS A 28 9.08 2.71 -5.00
CA LYS A 28 9.96 3.87 -5.13
C LYS A 28 9.92 4.76 -3.89
N GLN A 29 8.75 5.01 -3.31
CA GLN A 29 8.64 5.80 -2.09
C GLN A 29 9.26 5.08 -0.89
N CYS A 30 8.99 3.79 -0.71
CA CYS A 30 9.59 3.00 0.37
C CYS A 30 11.12 3.00 0.33
N ASP A 31 11.71 2.88 -0.87
CA ASP A 31 13.17 2.90 -1.07
C ASP A 31 13.80 4.25 -0.70
N ASN A 32 13.03 5.34 -0.75
CA ASN A 32 13.49 6.70 -0.43
C ASN A 32 13.15 7.15 1.00
N LEU A 33 12.45 6.33 1.79
CA LEU A 33 12.07 6.68 3.16
C LEU A 33 13.21 6.41 4.15
N PRO A 34 13.49 7.34 5.09
CA PRO A 34 14.44 7.09 6.19
C PRO A 34 14.12 5.86 7.03
N ARG A 35 12.84 5.45 7.06
CA ARG A 35 12.33 4.28 7.75
C ARG A 35 11.70 3.27 6.77
N GLY A 36 12.29 3.15 5.58
CA GLY A 36 11.83 2.27 4.50
C GLY A 36 11.62 0.82 4.92
N GLU A 37 12.54 0.24 5.68
CA GLU A 37 12.40 -1.15 6.17
C GLU A 37 11.14 -1.37 7.03
N PHE A 38 10.74 -0.38 7.84
CA PHE A 38 9.53 -0.48 8.64
C PHE A 38 8.29 -0.43 7.73
N ALA A 39 8.31 0.46 6.74
CA ALA A 39 7.26 0.54 5.75
C ALA A 39 7.15 -0.74 4.91
N SER A 40 8.25 -1.30 4.44
CA SER A 40 8.28 -2.56 3.68
C SER A 40 7.73 -3.74 4.49
N LYS A 41 8.09 -3.84 5.78
CA LYS A 41 7.58 -4.90 6.66
C LYS A 41 6.09 -4.74 6.96
N ALA A 42 5.63 -3.51 7.21
CA ALA A 42 4.20 -3.17 7.32
C ALA A 42 3.43 -3.57 6.05
N LEU A 43 3.98 -3.26 4.87
CA LEU A 43 3.35 -3.57 3.59
C LEU A 43 3.31 -5.06 3.28
N SER A 44 4.26 -5.87 3.80
CA SER A 44 4.30 -7.33 3.56
C SER A 44 3.09 -8.11 4.09
N HIS A 45 2.33 -7.53 5.04
CA HIS A 45 1.08 -8.08 5.57
C HIS A 45 -0.11 -7.12 5.39
N SER A 46 0.06 -6.11 4.53
CA SER A 46 -0.99 -5.23 4.04
C SER A 46 -1.60 -5.80 2.75
N PHE A 47 -2.77 -5.33 2.36
CA PHE A 47 -3.44 -5.82 1.16
C PHE A 47 -4.33 -4.75 0.52
N THR A 48 -4.65 -4.98 -0.76
CA THR A 48 -5.55 -4.14 -1.54
C THR A 48 -6.85 -4.89 -1.79
N VAL A 49 -7.98 -4.25 -1.49
CA VAL A 49 -9.33 -4.71 -1.83
C VAL A 49 -9.79 -3.97 -3.07
N ARG A 50 -10.35 -4.70 -4.05
CA ARG A 50 -10.95 -4.11 -5.25
C ARG A 50 -12.46 -4.30 -5.18
N THR A 51 -13.20 -3.23 -5.42
CA THR A 51 -14.67 -3.21 -5.49
C THR A 51 -15.15 -2.43 -6.72
N GLN A 52 -16.40 -2.62 -7.09
CA GLN A 52 -17.04 -1.94 -8.22
C GLN A 52 -17.71 -0.63 -7.82
N ASP A 53 -18.04 -0.45 -6.54
CA ASP A 53 -18.72 0.74 -6.04
C ASP A 53 -18.22 1.15 -4.65
N MET A 54 -18.73 2.29 -4.16
CA MET A 54 -18.35 2.87 -2.86
C MET A 54 -19.28 2.43 -1.73
N GLN A 55 -20.28 1.60 -2.02
CA GLN A 55 -21.29 1.18 -1.03
C GLN A 55 -20.92 -0.13 -0.35
N GLU A 56 -20.21 -1.00 -1.08
CA GLU A 56 -19.48 -2.16 -0.54
C GLU A 56 -18.27 -1.73 0.33
#